data_AF-A0A7V6ZPJ0-F1
#
_entry.id   AF-A0A7V6ZPJ0-F1
#
_cell.length_a   1.000
_cell.length_b   1.000
_cell.length_c   1.000
_cell.angle_alpha   90.00
_cell.angle_beta   90.00
_cell.angle_gamma   90.00
#
_symmetry.space_group_name_H-M   'P 1'
#
loop_
_entity.id
_entity.type
_entity.pdbx_description
1 polymer ?
#
loop_
_entity_poly.entity_id
_entity_poly.type
_entity_poly.pdbx_seq_one_letter_code
_entity_poly.pdbx_strand_id
1 'polypeptide(L)'
;MNRVLYFSFALVWTALIFHNSLQPGTAEQIKEASGLLSGLFSLFGINPKTGSAIISAGAHAFEFFFLAVFLAWFVRSLNLTRPYFISWSLSLLLAVFDEFVQGYVPTRVSSVSDVLIDCVGALFGALASYTAGRLFQPRFSEIGIIRNSFLQTP
;
A
#
# COMPACT_ATOMS: atom_id res chain seq x y z
N MET A 1 -15.88 -3.82 13.31
CA MET A 1 -14.79 -3.00 12.73
C MET A 1 -15.35 -1.63 12.39
N ASN A 2 -14.73 -0.56 12.90
CA ASN A 2 -15.20 0.81 12.65
C ASN A 2 -14.84 1.21 11.21
N ARG A 3 -15.77 1.03 10.27
CA ARG A 3 -15.59 1.37 8.85
C ARG A 3 -15.10 2.80 8.61
N VAL A 4 -15.55 3.74 9.45
CA VAL A 4 -15.13 5.14 9.41
C VAL A 4 -13.64 5.28 9.70
N LEU A 5 -13.10 4.51 10.66
CA LEU A 5 -11.68 4.58 11.03
C LEU A 5 -10.77 4.16 9.86
N TYR A 6 -11.06 3.00 9.24
CA TYR A 6 -10.25 2.51 8.11
C TYR A 6 -10.38 3.40 6.88
N PHE A 7 -11.57 3.95 6.63
CA PHE A 7 -11.78 4.92 5.59
C PHE A 7 -10.96 6.20 5.83
N SER A 8 -10.97 6.72 7.06
CA SER A 8 -10.15 7.88 7.43
C SER A 8 -8.67 7.60 7.26
N PHE A 9 -8.17 6.43 7.66
CA PHE A 9 -6.76 6.07 7.43
C PHE A 9 -6.42 5.98 5.95
N ALA A 10 -7.26 5.33 5.13
CA ALA A 10 -7.03 5.28 3.69
C ALA A 10 -7.02 6.68 3.08
N LEU A 11 -7.96 7.55 3.46
CA LEU A 11 -8.08 8.91 2.94
C LEU A 11 -6.87 9.78 3.33
N VAL A 12 -6.46 9.74 4.59
CA VAL A 12 -5.27 10.46 5.07
C VAL A 12 -4.03 9.95 4.35
N TRP A 13 -3.90 8.63 4.18
CA TRP A 13 -2.74 8.05 3.51
C TRP A 13 -2.68 8.41 2.02
N THR A 14 -3.80 8.37 1.30
CA THR A 14 -3.88 8.85 -0.09
C THR A 14 -3.51 10.33 -0.18
N ALA A 15 -3.94 11.16 0.78
CA ALA A 15 -3.56 12.58 0.80
C ALA A 15 -2.06 12.77 1.02
N LEU A 16 -1.42 11.92 1.83
CA LEU A 16 0.04 11.92 2.00
C LEU A 16 0.78 11.54 0.71
N ILE A 17 0.30 10.51 -0.01
CA ILE A 17 0.88 10.10 -1.30
C ILE A 17 0.83 11.27 -2.28
N PHE A 18 -0.33 11.89 -2.48
CA PHE A 18 -0.44 13.03 -3.39
C PHE A 18 0.35 14.25 -2.92
N HIS A 19 0.45 14.48 -1.61
CA HIS A 19 1.31 15.53 -1.08
C HIS A 19 2.77 15.30 -1.47
N ASN A 20 3.27 14.05 -1.37
CA ASN A 20 4.63 13.69 -1.75
C ASN A 20 4.84 13.76 -3.27
N SER A 21 3.87 13.30 -4.05
CA SER A 21 3.88 13.30 -5.52
C SER A 21 3.95 14.72 -6.13
N LEU A 22 3.32 15.69 -5.47
CA LEU A 22 3.37 17.10 -5.87
C LEU A 22 4.70 17.80 -5.52
N GLN A 23 5.58 17.15 -4.73
CA GLN A 23 6.87 17.75 -4.39
C GLN A 23 7.84 17.66 -5.58
N PRO A 24 8.56 18.74 -5.91
CA PRO A 24 9.58 18.71 -6.94
C PRO A 24 10.63 17.64 -6.61
N GLY A 25 11.08 16.89 -7.62
CA GLY A 25 12.18 15.94 -7.43
C GLY A 25 13.50 16.65 -7.22
N THR A 26 13.74 17.25 -6.05
CA THR A 26 15.00 17.93 -5.75
C THR A 26 16.04 16.90 -5.36
N ALA A 27 17.26 17.10 -5.87
CA ALA A 27 18.42 16.28 -5.51
C ALA A 27 18.71 16.29 -3.99
N GLU A 28 18.24 17.32 -3.28
CA GLU A 28 18.43 17.52 -1.83
C GLU A 28 17.64 16.52 -1.00
N GLN A 29 16.38 16.24 -1.34
CA GLN A 29 15.56 15.24 -0.63
C GLN A 29 16.15 13.83 -0.74
N ILE A 30 16.61 13.50 -1.95
CA ILE A 30 17.29 12.24 -2.22
C ILE A 30 18.62 12.17 -1.46
N LYS A 31 19.34 13.30 -1.34
CA LYS A 31 20.63 13.39 -0.65
C LYS A 31 20.49 13.24 0.87
N GLU A 32 19.42 13.75 1.47
CA GLU A 32 19.12 13.51 2.89
C GLU A 32 18.76 12.05 3.15
N ALA A 33 17.84 11.48 2.37
CA ALA A 33 17.43 10.07 2.53
C ALA A 33 18.58 9.09 2.26
N SER A 34 19.44 9.40 1.29
CA SER A 34 20.63 8.60 0.97
C SER A 34 21.84 8.92 1.86
N GLY A 35 21.82 9.99 2.67
CA GLY A 35 22.97 10.41 3.48
C GLY A 35 23.44 9.30 4.43
N LEU A 36 22.52 8.66 5.15
CA LEU A 36 22.79 7.52 6.03
C LEU A 36 23.11 6.22 5.26
N LEU A 37 22.47 6.02 4.12
CA LEU A 37 22.62 4.80 3.31
C LEU A 37 23.83 4.86 2.37
N SER A 38 24.42 6.04 2.16
CA SER A 38 25.54 6.28 1.24
C SER A 38 26.78 5.47 1.65
N GLY A 39 27.06 5.41 2.95
CA GLY A 39 28.12 4.57 3.51
C GLY A 39 27.89 3.09 3.19
N LEU A 40 26.67 2.59 3.40
CA LEU A 40 26.30 1.20 3.08
C LEU A 40 26.40 0.92 1.58
N PHE A 41 25.86 1.80 0.74
CA PHE A 41 25.94 1.66 -0.72
C PHE A 41 27.37 1.64 -1.22
N SER A 42 28.26 2.45 -0.63
CA SER A 42 29.69 2.44 -0.98
C SER A 42 30.37 1.11 -0.62
N LEU A 43 29.98 0.45 0.48
CA LEU A 43 30.51 -0.86 0.88
C LEU A 43 30.10 -1.97 -0.10
N PHE A 44 28.91 -1.86 -0.68
CA PHE A 44 28.41 -2.79 -1.70
C PHE A 44 28.76 -2.38 -3.13
N GLY A 45 29.54 -1.32 -3.33
CA GLY A 45 29.91 -0.82 -4.66
C GLY A 45 28.75 -0.26 -5.48
N ILE A 46 27.65 0.12 -4.83
CA ILE A 46 26.45 0.65 -5.49
C ILE A 46 26.69 2.12 -5.83
N ASN A 47 26.48 2.48 -7.10
CA ASN A 47 26.56 3.86 -7.55
C ASN A 47 25.49 4.72 -6.85
N PRO A 48 25.81 5.96 -6.41
CA PRO A 48 24.84 6.86 -5.77
C PRO A 48 23.53 7.03 -6.55
N LYS A 49 23.57 7.08 -7.89
CA LYS A 49 22.36 7.17 -8.73
C LYS A 49 21.47 5.94 -8.63
N THR A 50 22.07 4.76 -8.56
CA THR A 50 21.34 3.49 -8.39
C THR A 50 20.80 3.38 -6.97
N GLY A 51 21.59 3.79 -5.97
CA GLY A 51 21.16 3.84 -4.58
C GLY A 51 19.94 4.75 -4.37
N SER A 52 19.94 5.93 -4.99
CA SER A 52 18.78 6.83 -4.94
C SER A 52 17.54 6.24 -5.61
N ALA A 53 17.71 5.56 -6.74
CA ALA A 53 16.60 4.89 -7.43
C ALA A 53 16.00 3.77 -6.58
N ILE A 54 16.84 2.98 -5.87
CA ILE A 54 16.39 1.93 -4.95
C ILE A 54 15.61 2.53 -3.77
N ILE A 55 16.09 3.63 -3.18
CA ILE A 55 15.39 4.30 -2.07
C ILE A 55 14.03 4.80 -2.54
N SER A 56 13.98 5.46 -3.70
CA SER A 56 12.73 5.96 -4.28
C SER A 56 11.76 4.81 -4.54
N ALA A 57 12.20 3.77 -5.25
CA ALA A 57 11.37 2.59 -5.53
C ALA A 57 10.86 1.92 -4.25
N GLY A 58 11.70 1.85 -3.20
CA GLY A 58 11.30 1.33 -1.89
C GLY A 58 10.24 2.19 -1.21
N ALA A 59 10.34 3.52 -1.28
CA ALA A 59 9.38 4.45 -0.71
C ALA A 59 8.01 4.33 -1.42
N HIS A 60 8.00 4.36 -2.75
CA HIS A 60 6.81 4.16 -3.58
C HIS A 60 6.11 2.82 -3.26
N ALA A 61 6.86 1.72 -3.28
CA ALA A 61 6.32 0.41 -2.91
C ALA A 61 5.74 0.39 -1.48
N PHE A 62 6.36 1.09 -0.53
CA PHE A 62 5.91 1.17 0.86
C PHE A 62 4.61 1.99 1.01
N GLU A 63 4.51 3.11 0.31
CA GLU A 63 3.30 3.93 0.27
C GLU A 63 2.09 3.12 -0.22
N PHE A 64 2.24 2.43 -1.35
CA PHE A 64 1.17 1.62 -1.93
C PHE A 64 0.89 0.33 -1.15
N PHE A 65 1.89 -0.22 -0.45
CA PHE A 65 1.69 -1.31 0.50
C PHE A 65 0.70 -0.91 1.60
N PHE A 66 0.93 0.22 2.29
CA PHE A 66 0.05 0.66 3.37
C PHE A 66 -1.33 1.11 2.86
N LEU A 67 -1.36 1.75 1.69
CA LEU A 67 -2.62 2.09 1.03
C LEU A 67 -3.48 0.84 0.80
N ALA A 68 -2.90 -0.22 0.23
CA ALA A 68 -3.60 -1.48 0.00
C ALA A 68 -4.07 -2.15 1.30
N VAL A 69 -3.28 -2.03 2.38
CA VAL A 69 -3.67 -2.52 3.71
C VAL A 69 -4.92 -1.77 4.20
N PHE A 70 -4.89 -0.45 4.24
CA PHE A 70 -6.03 0.35 4.72
C PHE A 70 -7.29 0.12 3.89
N LEU A 71 -7.14 0.06 2.56
CA LEU A 71 -8.24 -0.26 1.66
C LEU A 71 -8.76 -1.69 1.88
N ALA A 72 -7.91 -2.69 2.10
CA ALA A 72 -8.34 -4.06 2.36
C ALA A 72 -9.21 -4.16 3.62
N TRP A 73 -8.81 -3.50 4.72
CA TRP A 73 -9.60 -3.47 5.95
C TRP A 73 -10.89 -2.67 5.80
N PHE A 74 -10.86 -1.56 5.06
CA PHE A 74 -12.06 -0.79 4.74
C PHE A 74 -13.06 -1.61 3.90
N VAL A 75 -12.63 -2.17 2.77
CA VAL A 75 -13.48 -2.97 1.87
C VAL A 75 -14.02 -4.21 2.60
N ARG A 76 -13.20 -4.86 3.44
CA ARG A 76 -13.65 -5.95 4.30
C ARG A 76 -14.74 -5.51 5.28
N SER A 77 -14.63 -4.30 5.84
CA SER A 77 -15.66 -3.74 6.74
C SER A 77 -17.01 -3.47 6.05
N LEU A 78 -17.02 -3.37 4.71
CA LEU A 78 -18.22 -3.25 3.88
C LEU A 78 -18.86 -4.61 3.52
N ASN A 79 -18.27 -5.73 3.95
CA ASN A 79 -18.71 -7.09 3.62
C ASN A 79 -18.75 -7.38 2.10
N LEU A 80 -17.89 -6.72 1.32
CA LEU A 80 -17.79 -6.97 -0.12
C LEU A 80 -17.07 -8.29 -0.41
N THR A 81 -17.42 -8.90 -1.54
CA THR A 81 -16.75 -10.12 -2.01
C THR A 81 -15.33 -9.80 -2.50
N ARG A 82 -14.37 -10.70 -2.24
CA ARG A 82 -12.96 -10.54 -2.66
C ARG A 82 -12.33 -9.20 -2.23
N PRO A 83 -12.36 -8.83 -0.93
CA PRO A 83 -11.94 -7.51 -0.46
C PRO A 83 -10.48 -7.16 -0.82
N TYR A 84 -9.59 -8.16 -0.83
CA TYR A 84 -8.17 -7.99 -1.15
C TYR A 84 -7.91 -7.74 -2.63
N PHE A 85 -8.73 -8.32 -3.51
CA PHE A 85 -8.64 -8.04 -4.95
C PHE A 85 -9.14 -6.64 -5.24
N ILE A 86 -10.27 -6.24 -4.63
CA ILE A 86 -10.81 -4.89 -4.76
C ILE A 86 -9.81 -3.85 -4.24
N SER A 87 -9.20 -4.07 -3.07
CA SER A 87 -8.22 -3.13 -2.51
C SER A 87 -7.00 -3.00 -3.40
N TRP A 88 -6.48 -4.10 -3.94
CA TRP A 88 -5.37 -4.07 -4.88
C TRP A 88 -5.72 -3.30 -6.17
N SER A 89 -6.90 -3.55 -6.75
CA SER A 89 -7.37 -2.83 -7.94
C SER A 89 -7.55 -1.33 -7.68
N LEU A 90 -8.07 -0.95 -6.51
CA LEU A 90 -8.20 0.45 -6.11
C LEU A 90 -6.82 1.12 -5.93
N SER A 91 -5.87 0.43 -5.29
CA SER A 91 -4.49 0.92 -5.19
C SER A 91 -3.84 1.10 -6.56
N LEU A 92 -4.07 0.19 -7.51
CA LEU A 92 -3.55 0.33 -8.87
C LEU A 92 -4.15 1.55 -9.59
N LEU A 93 -5.45 1.80 -9.45
CA LEU A 93 -6.08 3.02 -10.00
C LEU A 93 -5.48 4.29 -9.38
N LEU A 94 -5.22 4.27 -8.07
CA LEU A 94 -4.56 5.38 -7.39
C LEU A 94 -3.09 5.55 -7.81
N ALA A 95 -2.37 4.47 -8.12
CA ALA A 95 -0.99 4.54 -8.65
C ALA A 95 -0.94 5.19 -10.03
N VAL A 96 -1.85 4.80 -10.92
CA VAL A 96 -1.97 5.43 -12.24
C VAL A 96 -2.33 6.92 -12.10
N PHE A 97 -3.21 7.26 -11.16
CA PHE A 97 -3.57 8.65 -10.91
C PHE A 97 -2.42 9.44 -10.28
N ASP A 98 -1.64 8.82 -9.40
CA ASP A 98 -0.47 9.43 -8.79
C ASP A 98 0.58 9.80 -9.85
N GLU A 99 0.92 8.86 -10.72
CA GLU A 99 1.87 9.09 -11.81
C GLU A 99 1.38 10.13 -12.83
N PHE A 100 0.07 10.16 -13.04
CA PHE A 100 -0.59 11.17 -13.87
C PHE A 100 -0.49 12.56 -13.25
N VAL A 101 -0.75 12.71 -11.95
CA VAL A 101 -0.60 13.99 -11.22
C VAL A 101 0.86 14.43 -11.19
N GLN A 102 1.78 13.49 -10.92
CA GLN A 102 3.22 13.71 -10.94
C GLN A 102 3.70 14.25 -12.29
N GLY A 103 3.11 13.79 -13.40
CA GLY A 103 3.42 14.26 -14.75
C GLY A 103 3.16 15.75 -15.00
N TYR A 104 2.37 16.42 -14.14
CA TYR A 104 2.16 17.88 -14.20
C TYR A 104 3.23 18.67 -13.42
N VAL A 105 4.12 18.00 -12.68
CA VAL A 105 5.22 18.63 -11.95
C VAL A 105 6.41 18.79 -12.91
N PRO A 106 6.88 20.02 -13.22
CA PRO A 106 7.89 20.25 -14.27
C PRO A 106 9.24 19.56 -14.06
N THR A 107 9.55 19.14 -12.83
CA THR A 107 10.82 18.49 -12.46
C THR A 107 10.72 16.97 -12.36
N ARG A 108 9.55 16.39 -12.65
CA ARG A 108 9.28 14.95 -12.60
C ARG A 108 8.98 14.42 -14.00
N VAL A 109 9.29 13.15 -14.23
CA VAL A 109 9.00 12.46 -15.48
C VAL A 109 8.09 11.29 -15.15
N SER A 110 6.96 11.20 -15.86
CA SER A 110 6.06 10.07 -15.67
C SER A 110 6.71 8.77 -16.16
N SER A 111 6.67 7.72 -15.33
CA SER A 111 7.35 6.45 -15.52
C SER A 111 6.39 5.27 -15.32
N VAL A 112 6.27 4.42 -16.34
CA VAL A 112 5.53 3.15 -16.21
C VAL A 112 6.18 2.23 -15.17
N SER A 113 7.49 2.31 -14.99
CA SER A 113 8.21 1.53 -13.99
C SER A 113 7.75 1.87 -12.57
N ASP A 114 7.40 3.13 -12.31
CA ASP A 114 6.99 3.58 -10.97
C ASP A 114 5.59 3.02 -10.64
N VAL A 115 4.66 3.07 -11.61
CA VAL A 115 3.35 2.40 -11.50
C VAL A 115 3.48 0.89 -11.27
N LEU A 116 4.47 0.22 -11.89
CA LEU A 116 4.71 -1.20 -11.65
C LEU A 116 5.23 -1.46 -10.23
N ILE A 117 6.11 -0.61 -9.72
CA ILE A 117 6.63 -0.68 -8.35
C ILE A 117 5.48 -0.49 -7.35
N ASP A 118 4.61 0.49 -7.57
CA ASP A 118 3.43 0.75 -6.76
C ASP A 118 2.47 -0.44 -6.77
N CYS A 119 2.24 -1.03 -7.94
CA CYS A 119 1.41 -2.21 -8.12
C CYS A 119 1.94 -3.41 -7.32
N VAL A 120 3.27 -3.62 -7.32
CA VAL A 120 3.93 -4.66 -6.52
C VAL A 120 3.80 -4.38 -5.03
N GLY A 121 4.02 -3.14 -4.59
CA GLY A 121 3.80 -2.71 -3.21
C GLY A 121 2.37 -2.99 -2.74
N ALA A 122 1.39 -2.58 -3.54
CA ALA A 122 -0.03 -2.84 -3.28
C ALA A 122 -0.36 -4.33 -3.21
N LEU A 123 0.24 -5.15 -4.08
CA LEU A 123 0.04 -6.61 -4.07
C LEU A 123 0.52 -7.22 -2.76
N PHE A 124 1.70 -6.82 -2.28
CA PHE A 124 2.22 -7.26 -0.98
C PHE A 124 1.33 -6.79 0.17
N GLY A 125 0.81 -5.56 0.13
CA GLY A 125 -0.10 -5.03 1.15
C GLY A 125 -1.42 -5.79 1.22
N ALA A 126 -1.99 -6.12 0.06
CA ALA A 126 -3.20 -6.95 -0.04
C ALA A 126 -2.95 -8.37 0.49
N LEU A 127 -1.81 -8.98 0.15
CA LEU A 127 -1.44 -10.32 0.63
C LEU A 127 -1.20 -10.35 2.14
N ALA A 128 -0.51 -9.36 2.68
CA ALA A 128 -0.29 -9.22 4.13
C ALA A 128 -1.62 -9.06 4.88
N SER A 129 -2.55 -8.29 4.33
CA SER A 129 -3.90 -8.14 4.90
C SER A 129 -4.70 -9.44 4.86
N TYR A 130 -4.53 -10.23 3.79
CA TYR A 130 -5.14 -11.54 3.66
C TYR A 130 -4.65 -12.54 4.70
N THR A 131 -3.33 -12.63 4.89
CA THR A 131 -2.72 -13.54 5.89
C THR A 131 -3.08 -13.10 7.30
N ALA A 132 -3.03 -11.80 7.60
CA ALA A 132 -3.48 -11.26 8.89
C ALA A 132 -4.96 -11.57 9.15
N GLY A 133 -5.83 -11.37 8.16
CA GLY A 133 -7.26 -11.70 8.26
C GLY A 133 -7.55 -13.18 8.54
N ARG A 134 -6.64 -14.09 8.17
CA ARG A 134 -6.72 -15.52 8.49
C ARG A 134 -6.23 -15.84 9.90
N LEU A 135 -5.20 -15.14 10.39
CA LEU A 135 -4.62 -15.36 11.72
C LEU A 135 -5.50 -14.78 12.83
N PHE A 136 -6.08 -13.60 12.61
CA PHE A 136 -6.86 -12.87 13.61
C PHE A 136 -8.35 -13.21 13.63
N GLN A 137 -8.80 -14.16 12.81
CA GLN A 137 -10.17 -14.67 12.89
C GLN A 137 -10.17 -16.14 13.31
N PRO A 138 -10.53 -16.46 14.56
CA PRO A 138 -11.01 -17.78 14.90
C PRO A 138 -12.15 -18.13 13.94
N ARG A 139 -12.18 -19.38 13.45
CA ARG A 139 -13.30 -19.96 12.70
C ARG A 139 -14.60 -19.86 13.52
N PHE A 140 -15.27 -18.72 13.47
CA PHE A 140 -16.62 -18.56 14.03
C PHE A 140 -17.68 -19.32 13.23
N SER A 141 -17.28 -20.00 12.14
CA SER A 141 -18.15 -20.87 11.34
C SER A 141 -18.55 -22.17 12.06
N GLU A 142 -17.84 -22.61 13.11
CA GLU A 142 -18.23 -23.82 13.84
C GLU A 142 -19.30 -23.57 14.91
N ILE A 143 -19.35 -22.37 15.50
CA ILE A 143 -20.31 -22.05 16.56
C ILE A 143 -21.74 -21.87 16.02
N GLY A 144 -21.88 -21.41 14.77
CA GLY A 144 -23.20 -21.28 14.13
C GLY A 144 -23.85 -22.62 13.77
N ILE A 145 -23.05 -23.64 13.44
CA ILE A 145 -23.53 -24.99 13.12
C ILE A 145 -23.98 -25.69 14.41
N ILE A 146 -23.20 -25.58 15.49
CA ILE A 146 -23.56 -26.15 16.79
C ILE A 146 -24.84 -25.49 17.33
N ARG A 147 -25.02 -24.18 17.16
CA ARG A 147 -26.24 -23.50 17.64
C ARG A 147 -27.51 -23.97 16.92
N ASN A 148 -27.43 -24.30 15.62
CA ASN A 148 -28.59 -24.81 14.88
C ASN A 148 -28.90 -26.29 15.18
N SER A 149 -27.92 -27.10 15.57
CA SER A 149 -28.16 -28.49 15.99
C SER A 149 -28.82 -28.58 17.38
N PHE A 150 -28.67 -27.56 18.24
CA PHE A 150 -29.32 -27.51 19.56
C PHE A 150 -30.74 -26.91 19.54
N LEU A 151 -31.17 -26.29 18.44
CA LEU A 151 -32.51 -25.70 18.29
C LEU A 151 -33.48 -26.61 17.52
N GLN A 152 -33.07 -27.85 17.20
CA GLN A 152 -33.89 -28.87 16.54
C GLN A 152 -34.31 -30.03 17.47
N THR A 153 -34.25 -29.86 18.79
CA THR A 153 -34.82 -30.82 19.74
C THR A 153 -35.85 -30.15 20.64
N PRO A 154 -37.05 -30.72 20.85
CA PRO A 154 -37.79 -31.75 20.12
C PRO A 154 -39.00 -31.21 19.34
#